data_AF-A0AAW0WX62-F1
#
_entry.id   AF-A0AAW0WX62-F1
#
_cell.length_a   1.000
_cell.length_b   1.000
_cell.length_c   1.000
_cell.angle_alpha   90.00
_cell.angle_beta   90.00
_cell.angle_gamma   90.00
#
_symmetry.space_group_name_H-M   'P 1'
#
loop_
_entity.id
_entity.type
_entity.pdbx_description
1 polymer ?
#
loop_
_entity_poly.entity_id
_entity_poly.type
_entity_poly.pdbx_seq_one_letter_code
_entity_poly.pdbx_strand_id
1 'polypeptide(L)'
;GYDALVEDYFYTIPSKTRYSLRDNTTNCGEPPSYAMHFFRSIKPGESDLPWTGIIFGITISGIWYWCTDQVIVQRTLSSKSMTHAKAGCVLAAVLKFLPLFILVFPGMGSR
;
A
#
# COMPACT_ATOMS: atom_id res chain seq x y z
N GLY A 1 -19.82 1.95 -16.01
CA GLY A 1 -18.51 1.48 -16.50
C GLY A 1 -17.41 1.95 -15.56
N TYR A 2 -16.13 1.65 -15.84
CA TYR A 2 -15.00 2.12 -15.01
C TYR A 2 -15.00 3.64 -14.86
N ASP A 3 -15.23 4.38 -15.94
CA ASP A 3 -15.24 5.85 -15.92
C ASP A 3 -16.34 6.41 -14.99
N ALA A 4 -17.51 5.79 -14.97
CA ALA A 4 -18.59 6.16 -14.05
C ALA A 4 -18.18 5.95 -12.58
N LEU A 5 -17.42 4.89 -12.27
CA LEU A 5 -16.91 4.67 -10.91
C LEU A 5 -15.86 5.71 -10.51
N VAL A 6 -15.02 6.16 -11.45
CA VAL A 6 -14.02 7.21 -11.21
C VAL A 6 -14.70 8.55 -10.89
N GLU A 7 -15.79 8.85 -11.59
CA GLU A 7 -16.59 10.06 -11.36
C GLU A 7 -17.38 9.98 -10.05
N ASP A 8 -18.09 8.86 -9.83
CA ASP A 8 -18.90 8.63 -8.63
C ASP A 8 -18.03 8.66 -7.35
N TYR A 9 -16.79 8.18 -7.41
CA TYR A 9 -15.88 8.13 -6.26
C TYR A 9 -15.68 9.48 -5.58
N PHE A 10 -15.62 10.58 -6.35
CA PHE A 10 -15.45 11.92 -5.79
C PHE A 10 -16.76 12.52 -5.26
N TYR A 11 -17.90 12.00 -5.69
CA TYR A 11 -19.23 12.49 -5.31
C TYR A 11 -19.84 11.72 -4.13
N THR A 12 -19.37 10.50 -3.84
CA THR A 12 -19.84 9.68 -2.72
C THR A 12 -19.24 10.13 -1.39
N ILE A 13 -19.75 11.23 -0.82
CA ILE A 13 -19.37 11.70 0.52
C ILE A 13 -20.38 11.17 1.56
N PRO A 14 -19.94 10.44 2.61
CA PRO A 14 -20.85 9.90 3.61
C PRO A 14 -21.46 11.01 4.48
N SER A 15 -22.79 11.17 4.44
CA SER A 15 -23.50 12.20 5.22
C SER A 15 -23.46 12.00 6.74
N LYS A 16 -23.05 10.82 7.24
CA LYS A 16 -22.93 10.52 8.67
C LYS A 16 -21.66 9.75 8.94
N THR A 17 -20.58 10.46 9.26
CA THR A 17 -19.38 9.85 9.82
C THR A 17 -19.46 9.86 11.35
N ARG A 18 -18.89 8.83 12.00
CA ARG A 18 -18.83 8.75 13.48
C ARG A 18 -18.09 9.96 14.09
N TYR A 19 -17.25 10.62 13.30
CA TYR A 19 -16.51 11.85 13.65
C TYR A 19 -17.36 13.12 13.52
N SER A 20 -18.17 13.26 12.46
CA SER A 20 -19.06 14.41 12.26
C SER A 20 -20.13 14.54 13.37
N LEU A 21 -20.52 13.42 13.99
CA LEU A 21 -21.43 13.43 15.16
C LEU A 21 -20.77 13.89 16.46
N ARG A 22 -19.43 13.97 16.51
CA ARG A 22 -18.66 14.28 17.73
C ARG A 22 -17.98 15.65 17.65
N ASP A 23 -17.45 16.01 16.49
CA ASP A 23 -16.83 17.30 16.20
C ASP A 23 -17.49 17.90 14.94
N ASN A 24 -18.29 18.95 15.11
CA ASN A 24 -19.05 19.65 14.05
C ASN A 24 -18.17 20.42 13.04
N THR A 25 -16.87 20.15 13.02
CA THR A 25 -15.85 20.96 12.32
C THR A 25 -14.81 20.11 11.58
N THR A 26 -14.95 18.78 11.55
CA THR A 26 -14.00 17.89 10.86
C THR A 26 -14.60 17.25 9.61
N ASN A 27 -14.18 17.74 8.44
CA ASN A 27 -14.44 17.14 7.14
C ASN A 27 -13.62 15.86 7.00
N CYS A 28 -14.10 14.79 7.61
CA CYS A 28 -13.51 13.46 7.50
C CYS A 28 -14.25 12.66 6.42
N GLY A 29 -13.51 11.93 5.59
CA GLY A 29 -14.09 11.09 4.53
C GLY A 29 -14.25 11.77 3.17
N GLU A 30 -13.80 13.01 3.01
CA GLU A 30 -13.67 13.62 1.68
C GLU A 30 -12.45 13.05 0.94
N PRO A 31 -12.62 12.54 -0.29
CA PRO A 31 -11.49 12.04 -1.08
C PRO A 31 -10.60 13.22 -1.49
N PRO A 32 -9.26 13.15 -1.26
CA PRO A 32 -8.36 14.20 -1.67
C PRO A 32 -8.31 14.33 -3.20
N SER A 33 -8.08 15.53 -3.72
CA SER A 33 -8.01 15.80 -5.18
C SER A 33 -6.94 14.96 -5.91
N TYR A 34 -5.92 14.50 -5.19
CA TYR A 34 -4.86 13.63 -5.71
C TYR A 34 -5.14 12.13 -5.54
N ALA A 35 -6.35 11.70 -5.12
CA ALA A 35 -6.66 10.31 -4.81
C ALA A 35 -6.35 9.33 -5.96
N MET A 36 -6.54 9.77 -7.20
CA MET A 36 -6.32 8.96 -8.42
C MET A 36 -4.90 9.10 -8.99
N HIS A 37 -4.01 9.81 -8.31
CA HIS A 37 -2.62 9.99 -8.74
C HIS A 37 -1.69 9.04 -7.98
N PHE A 38 -1.07 8.12 -8.72
CA PHE A 38 -0.04 7.22 -8.18
C PHE A 38 1.23 7.98 -7.78
N PHE A 39 1.69 8.90 -8.64
CA PHE A 39 2.83 9.77 -8.37
C PHE A 39 2.35 11.12 -7.83
N ARG A 40 2.41 11.29 -6.51
CA ARG A 40 1.96 12.52 -5.85
C ARG A 40 3.06 13.56 -5.73
N SER A 41 2.68 14.84 -5.69
CA SER A 41 3.59 16.00 -5.64
C SER A 41 4.62 15.89 -4.49
N ILE A 42 5.81 16.44 -4.73
CA ILE A 42 6.90 16.55 -3.72
C ILE A 42 6.74 17.82 -2.88
N LYS A 43 5.91 18.77 -3.31
CA LYS A 43 5.80 20.06 -2.62
C LYS A 43 5.24 19.87 -1.19
N PRO A 44 5.86 20.50 -0.17
CA PRO A 44 5.36 20.44 1.19
C PRO A 44 3.91 20.94 1.29
N GLY A 45 3.03 20.15 1.90
CA GLY A 45 1.63 20.50 2.12
C GLY A 45 0.65 20.15 0.98
N GLU A 46 1.13 19.72 -0.19
CA GLU A 46 0.25 19.26 -1.28
C GLU A 46 -0.07 17.75 -1.22
N SER A 47 0.80 16.95 -0.57
CA SER A 47 0.64 15.49 -0.45
C SER A 47 1.30 14.96 0.81
N ASP A 48 0.60 14.08 1.53
CA ASP A 48 1.14 13.40 2.70
C ASP A 48 2.16 12.31 2.34
N LEU A 49 2.11 11.83 1.09
CA LEU A 49 2.89 10.70 0.60
C LEU A 49 3.51 11.05 -0.77
N PRO A 50 4.59 11.84 -0.80
CA PRO A 50 5.27 12.20 -2.04
C PRO A 50 5.87 10.96 -2.72
N TRP A 51 5.89 10.94 -4.06
CA TRP A 51 6.36 9.78 -4.80
C TRP A 51 7.81 9.38 -4.47
N THR A 52 8.66 10.36 -4.17
CA THR A 52 10.07 10.13 -3.80
C THR A 52 10.19 9.33 -2.50
N GLY A 53 9.38 9.69 -1.49
CA GLY A 53 9.35 8.97 -0.22
C GLY A 53 8.88 7.52 -0.38
N ILE A 54 7.88 7.30 -1.23
CA ILE A 54 7.39 5.96 -1.56
C ILE A 54 8.49 5.14 -2.24
N ILE A 55 9.11 5.65 -3.31
CA ILE A 55 10.12 4.89 -4.05
C ILE A 55 11.36 4.63 -3.20
N PHE A 56 11.99 5.66 -2.63
CA PHE A 56 13.25 5.46 -1.91
C PHE A 56 13.04 4.85 -0.52
N GLY A 57 12.05 5.33 0.23
CA GLY A 57 11.78 4.84 1.58
C GLY A 57 11.37 3.37 1.60
N ILE A 58 10.42 2.98 0.75
CA ILE A 58 9.94 1.60 0.70
C ILE A 58 10.99 0.67 0.11
N THR A 59 11.75 1.09 -0.92
CA THR A 59 12.79 0.25 -1.51
C THR A 59 13.91 -0.03 -0.51
N ILE A 60 14.39 0.98 0.22
CA ILE A 60 15.45 0.81 1.22
C ILE A 60 14.94 -0.08 2.37
N SER A 61 13.74 0.19 2.88
CA SER A 61 13.12 -0.61 3.93
C SER A 61 12.91 -2.06 3.51
N GLY A 62 12.49 -2.29 2.25
CA GLY A 62 12.35 -3.62 1.67
C GLY A 62 13.68 -4.36 1.63
N ILE A 63 14.74 -3.74 1.11
CA ILE A 63 16.08 -4.36 1.06
C ILE A 63 16.55 -4.74 2.46
N TRP A 64 16.41 -3.83 3.44
CA TRP A 64 16.77 -4.10 4.83
C TRP A 64 15.99 -5.30 5.40
N TYR A 65 14.67 -5.32 5.23
CA TYR A 65 13.83 -6.41 5.72
C TYR A 65 14.23 -7.77 5.13
N TRP A 66 14.55 -7.84 3.84
CA TRP A 66 14.84 -9.11 3.18
C TRP A 66 16.28 -9.59 3.30
N CYS A 67 17.22 -8.64 3.36
CA CYS A 67 18.65 -8.93 3.32
C CYS A 67 19.32 -8.84 4.68
N THR A 68 18.68 -8.19 5.67
CA THR A 68 19.27 -7.96 7.00
C THR A 68 18.49 -8.63 8.14
N ASP A 69 17.22 -8.97 7.93
CA ASP A 69 16.45 -9.74 8.92
C ASP A 69 17.06 -11.14 9.11
N GLN A 70 17.48 -11.41 10.34
CA GLN A 70 18.22 -12.62 10.72
C GLN A 70 17.44 -13.90 10.38
N VAL A 71 16.13 -13.92 10.61
CA VAL A 71 15.33 -15.15 10.41
C VAL A 71 15.22 -15.47 8.91
N ILE A 72 15.08 -14.45 8.07
CA ILE A 72 15.00 -14.62 6.61
C ILE A 72 16.35 -15.08 6.05
N VAL A 73 17.43 -14.40 6.44
CA VAL A 73 18.80 -14.72 5.99
C VAL A 73 19.22 -16.13 6.44
N GLN A 74 18.84 -16.55 7.65
CA GLN A 74 19.16 -17.89 8.13
C GLN A 74 18.40 -18.99 7.37
N ARG A 75 17.15 -18.74 6.95
CA ARG A 75 16.39 -19.70 6.12
C ARG A 75 17.01 -19.90 4.75
N THR A 76 17.55 -18.84 4.14
CA THR A 76 18.23 -18.95 2.84
C THR A 76 19.60 -19.62 2.98
N LEU A 77 20.36 -19.31 4.04
CA LEU A 77 21.65 -19.94 4.33
C LEU A 77 21.55 -21.42 4.73
N SER A 78 20.47 -21.83 5.42
CA SER A 78 20.21 -23.22 5.79
C SER A 78 19.72 -24.09 4.62
N SER A 79 19.66 -23.55 3.41
CA SER A 79 19.23 -24.30 2.23
C SER A 79 20.27 -25.35 1.81
N LYS A 80 19.80 -26.47 1.26
CA LYS A 80 20.65 -27.60 0.86
C LYS A 80 21.55 -27.30 -0.35
N SER A 81 21.17 -26.34 -1.19
CA SER A 81 21.92 -25.93 -2.38
C SER A 81 21.51 -24.53 -2.82
N MET A 82 22.41 -23.85 -3.56
CA MET A 82 22.15 -22.53 -4.13
C MET A 82 20.91 -22.52 -5.05
N THR A 83 20.65 -23.62 -5.78
CA THR A 83 19.47 -23.76 -6.63
C THR A 83 18.18 -23.79 -5.80
N HIS A 84 18.19 -24.48 -4.65
CA HIS A 84 17.03 -24.50 -3.74
C HIS A 84 16.80 -23.12 -3.09
N ALA A 85 17.87 -22.41 -2.72
CA ALA A 85 17.76 -21.03 -2.22
C ALA A 85 17.07 -20.12 -3.25
N LYS A 86 17.55 -20.13 -4.50
CA LYS A 86 16.98 -19.30 -5.59
C LYS A 86 15.53 -19.67 -5.89
N ALA A 87 15.23 -20.96 -6.01
CA ALA A 87 13.87 -21.43 -6.24
C ALA A 87 12.93 -21.03 -5.08
N GLY A 88 13.40 -21.14 -3.83
CA GLY A 88 12.68 -20.68 -2.65
C GLY A 88 12.40 -19.18 -2.67
N CYS A 89 13.37 -18.35 -3.08
CA CYS A 89 13.19 -16.91 -3.23
C CYS A 89 12.13 -16.57 -4.30
N VAL A 90 12.15 -17.25 -5.45
CA VAL A 90 11.15 -17.03 -6.51
C VAL A 90 9.76 -17.44 -6.04
N LEU A 91 9.62 -18.60 -5.40
CA LEU A 91 8.35 -19.04 -4.83
C LEU A 91 7.83 -18.05 -3.77
N ALA A 92 8.71 -17.56 -2.89
CA ALA A 92 8.35 -16.57 -1.88
C ALA A 92 7.89 -15.24 -2.50
N ALA A 93 8.49 -14.81 -3.61
CA ALA A 93 8.06 -13.63 -4.35
C ALA A 93 6.66 -13.81 -4.96
N VAL A 94 6.38 -14.98 -5.55
CA VAL A 94 5.06 -15.29 -6.11
C VAL A 94 3.99 -15.31 -5.02
N LEU A 95 4.26 -15.97 -3.88
CA LEU A 95 3.31 -16.03 -2.76
C LEU A 95 3.00 -14.64 -2.16
N LYS A 96 3.91 -13.67 -2.31
CA LYS A 96 3.71 -12.30 -1.81
C LYS A 96 2.76 -11.44 -2.64
N PHE A 97 2.33 -11.89 -3.81
CA PHE A 97 1.21 -11.26 -4.50
C PHE A 97 -0.14 -11.62 -3.88
N LEU A 98 -0.24 -12.74 -3.15
CA LEU A 98 -1.50 -13.21 -2.59
C LEU A 98 -2.16 -12.22 -1.60
N PRO A 99 -1.43 -11.57 -0.66
CA PRO A 99 -1.99 -10.56 0.23
C PRO A 99 -2.70 -9.40 -0.48
N LEU A 100 -2.27 -9.04 -1.69
CA LEU A 100 -2.94 -8.02 -2.49
C LEU A 100 -4.39 -8.43 -2.78
N PHE A 101 -4.61 -9.71 -3.11
CA PHE A 101 -5.94 -10.23 -3.43
C PHE A 101 -6.80 -10.47 -2.19
N ILE A 102 -6.21 -11.05 -1.14
CA ILE A 102 -6.99 -11.48 0.04
C ILE A 102 -7.17 -10.41 1.11
N LEU A 103 -6.31 -9.37 1.16
CA LEU A 103 -6.39 -8.31 2.16
C LEU A 103 -6.71 -6.95 1.54
N VAL A 104 -6.03 -6.58 0.45
CA VAL A 104 -6.17 -5.22 -0.11
C VAL A 104 -7.49 -5.05 -0.84
N PHE A 105 -7.86 -5.95 -1.77
CA PHE A 105 -9.15 -5.82 -2.48
C PHE A 105 -10.38 -5.78 -1.56
N PRO A 106 -10.56 -6.66 -0.56
CA PRO A 106 -11.69 -6.54 0.35
C PRO A 106 -11.65 -5.26 1.19
N GLY A 107 -10.46 -4.80 1.61
CA GLY A 107 -10.31 -3.52 2.30
C GLY A 107 -10.54 -2.28 1.40
N MET A 108 -10.43 -2.43 0.08
CA MET A 108 -10.83 -1.39 -0.87
C MET A 108 -12.32 -1.38 -1.16
N GLY A 109 -13.00 -2.52 -1.05
CA GLY A 109 -14.45 -2.62 -1.23
C GLY A 109 -15.28 -2.35 0.03
N SER A 110 -14.68 -2.39 1.23
CA SER A 110 -15.38 -2.15 2.50
C SER A 110 -15.55 -0.67 2.86
N ARG A 111 -15.03 0.23 2.05
CA ARG A 111 -15.04 1.68 2.25
C ARG A 111 -16.16 2.30 1.42
#